data_AF-A0A644Z623-F1
#
_entry.id   AF-A0A644Z623-F1
#
_cell.length_a   1.000
_cell.length_b   1.000
_cell.length_c   1.000
_cell.angle_alpha   90.00
_cell.angle_beta   90.00
_cell.angle_gamma   90.00
#
_symmetry.space_group_name_H-M   'P 1'
#
loop_
_entity.id
_entity.type
_entity.pdbx_description
1 polymer ?
#
loop_
_entity_poly.entity_id
_entity_poly.type
_entity_poly.pdbx_seq_one_letter_code
_entity_poly.pdbx_strand_id
1 'polypeptide(L)'
;MACENSPVTFARPAGWDALMEHIRSGAAMPKEAAQLIFDEFLSCISTPIFNNRVIGALTRTPPFVLPCEAFDESRILSERIPGAKLRPREKASLIFCDGHSREPDYRRLKGEAQPQSENLVVRLYQGDEIRFFVRTLSAPTCVRFWVSGDGRFEVRCNDALLTCKREAEGVYGFRMNGIGENVLAVRCTENSVDADFLEFI
;
A
#
# COMPACT_ATOMS: atom_id res chain seq x y z
N MET A 1 -6.49 5.91 -21.40
CA MET A 1 -5.50 5.48 -20.40
C MET A 1 -6.27 5.14 -19.14
N ALA A 2 -6.38 3.86 -18.80
CA ALA A 2 -6.90 3.46 -17.49
C ALA A 2 -5.78 3.75 -16.48
N CYS A 3 -5.85 4.90 -15.81
CA CYS A 3 -4.97 5.21 -14.70
C CYS A 3 -5.54 4.47 -13.47
N GLU A 4 -5.08 3.24 -13.27
CA GLU A 4 -5.59 2.36 -12.20
C GLU A 4 -5.09 2.75 -10.80
N ASN A 5 -4.20 3.74 -10.72
CA ASN A 5 -3.59 4.24 -9.48
C ASN A 5 -4.06 5.64 -9.06
N SER A 6 -4.98 6.27 -9.81
CA SER A 6 -5.60 7.53 -9.38
C SER A 6 -6.83 7.27 -8.51
N PRO A 7 -7.05 8.01 -7.40
CA PRO A 7 -8.26 7.89 -6.58
C PRO A 7 -9.52 8.32 -7.34
N VAL A 8 -9.39 9.24 -8.29
CA VAL A 8 -10.49 9.77 -9.11
C VAL A 8 -10.02 9.90 -10.55
N THR A 9 -10.85 9.44 -11.48
CA THR A 9 -10.64 9.63 -12.92
C THR A 9 -11.94 10.10 -13.55
N PHE A 10 -11.87 10.58 -14.79
CA PHE A 10 -13.04 10.94 -15.58
C PHE A 10 -12.81 10.48 -17.02
N ALA A 11 -13.90 10.34 -17.77
CA ALA A 11 -13.81 10.00 -19.18
C ALA A 11 -13.00 11.08 -19.93
N ARG A 12 -12.15 10.64 -20.86
CA ARG A 12 -11.44 11.56 -21.74
C ARG A 12 -12.47 12.21 -22.69
N PRO A 13 -12.55 13.56 -22.78
CA PRO A 13 -13.44 14.22 -23.73
C PRO A 13 -13.11 13.83 -25.18
N ALA A 14 -14.10 13.70 -26.05
CA ALA A 14 -13.92 13.27 -27.43
C ALA A 14 -12.94 14.17 -28.20
N GLY A 15 -13.00 15.49 -27.99
CA GLY A 15 -12.09 16.44 -28.64
C GLY A 15 -10.75 16.67 -27.95
N TRP A 16 -10.38 15.87 -26.93
CA TRP A 16 -9.12 16.06 -26.20
C TRP A 16 -7.87 15.99 -27.09
N ASP A 17 -7.86 15.11 -28.10
CA ASP A 17 -6.73 15.02 -29.05
C ASP A 17 -6.54 16.33 -29.84
N ALA A 18 -7.64 16.95 -30.29
CA ALA A 18 -7.58 18.21 -31.03
C ALA A 18 -7.08 19.37 -30.14
N LEU A 19 -7.49 19.40 -28.87
CA LEU A 19 -6.99 20.36 -27.89
C LEU A 19 -5.49 20.20 -27.64
N MET A 20 -5.03 18.95 -27.45
CA MET A 20 -3.61 18.67 -27.25
C MET A 20 -2.77 19.02 -28.48
N GLU A 21 -3.30 18.83 -29.68
CA GLU A 21 -2.63 19.23 -30.92
C GLU A 21 -2.52 20.75 -31.02
N HIS A 22 -3.60 21.50 -30.76
CA HIS A 22 -3.56 22.96 -30.69
C HIS A 22 -2.49 23.46 -29.71
N ILE A 23 -2.39 22.86 -28.51
CA ILE A 23 -1.38 23.22 -27.51
C ILE A 23 0.05 22.92 -28.01
N ARG A 24 0.26 21.85 -28.77
CA ARG A 24 1.58 21.43 -29.25
C ARG A 24 2.06 22.23 -30.46
N SER A 25 1.20 22.44 -31.46
CA SER A 25 1.59 23.01 -32.74
C SER A 25 1.11 24.45 -32.96
N GLY A 26 0.24 24.96 -32.07
CA GLY A 26 -0.41 26.26 -32.27
C GLY A 26 -1.44 26.24 -33.41
N ALA A 27 -1.84 25.06 -33.90
CA ALA A 27 -2.80 24.92 -34.99
C ALA A 27 -4.11 25.66 -34.68
N ALA A 28 -4.66 26.41 -35.62
CA ALA A 28 -5.86 27.21 -35.37
C ALA A 28 -7.06 26.33 -34.96
N MET A 29 -7.69 26.69 -33.83
CA MET A 29 -8.92 26.04 -33.35
C MET A 29 -10.07 27.08 -33.37
N PRO A 30 -11.17 26.82 -34.09
CA PRO A 30 -12.35 27.67 -34.03
C PRO A 30 -12.90 27.77 -32.61
N LYS A 31 -13.43 28.94 -32.24
CA LYS A 31 -13.95 29.20 -30.91
C LYS A 31 -15.07 28.23 -30.53
N GLU A 32 -15.95 27.92 -31.47
CA GLU A 32 -17.08 27.00 -31.28
C GLU A 32 -16.60 25.59 -30.98
N ALA A 33 -15.55 25.13 -31.67
CA ALA A 33 -14.92 23.84 -31.42
C ALA A 33 -14.25 23.82 -30.04
N ALA A 34 -13.53 24.89 -29.68
CA ALA A 34 -12.92 25.01 -28.35
C ALA A 34 -13.96 24.97 -27.22
N GLN A 35 -15.08 25.68 -27.41
CA GLN A 35 -16.18 25.70 -26.45
C GLN A 35 -16.83 24.33 -26.28
N LEU A 36 -17.12 23.63 -27.39
CA LEU A 36 -17.69 22.27 -27.33
C LEU A 36 -16.77 21.30 -26.57
N ILE A 37 -15.46 21.36 -26.80
CA ILE A 37 -14.48 20.52 -26.09
C ILE A 37 -14.47 20.85 -24.59
N PHE A 38 -14.56 22.14 -24.25
CA PHE A 38 -14.57 22.58 -22.86
C PHE A 38 -15.86 22.20 -22.13
N ASP A 39 -17.01 22.37 -22.76
CA ASP A 39 -18.32 21.98 -22.20
C ASP A 39 -18.37 20.46 -21.97
N GLU A 40 -17.83 19.67 -22.91
CA GLU A 40 -17.69 18.23 -22.74
C GLU A 40 -16.73 17.87 -21.59
N PHE A 41 -15.59 18.57 -21.46
CA PHE A 41 -14.68 18.39 -20.33
C PHE A 41 -15.35 18.64 -18.98
N LEU A 42 -16.14 19.71 -18.86
CA LEU A 42 -16.92 19.99 -17.66
C LEU A 42 -17.94 18.88 -17.38
N SER A 43 -18.62 18.39 -18.42
CA SER A 43 -19.52 17.24 -18.31
C SER A 43 -18.80 16.00 -17.80
N CYS A 44 -17.63 15.66 -18.34
CA CYS A 44 -16.84 14.51 -17.90
C CYS A 44 -16.41 14.62 -16.43
N ILE A 45 -15.99 15.80 -15.98
CA ILE A 45 -15.61 16.04 -14.57
C ILE A 45 -16.82 15.92 -13.64
N SER A 46 -18.00 16.33 -14.09
CA SER A 46 -19.23 16.26 -13.28
C SER A 46 -19.68 14.82 -12.97
N THR A 47 -19.19 13.84 -13.73
CA THR A 47 -19.45 12.42 -13.55
C THR A 47 -18.15 11.64 -13.31
N PRO A 48 -17.48 11.86 -12.16
CA PRO A 48 -16.20 11.21 -11.90
C PRO A 48 -16.38 9.72 -11.60
N ILE A 49 -15.33 8.96 -11.86
CA ILE A 49 -15.19 7.55 -11.50
C ILE A 49 -14.23 7.46 -10.32
N PHE A 50 -14.74 6.98 -9.19
CA PHE A 50 -13.96 6.77 -7.97
C PHE A 50 -13.31 5.39 -7.96
N ASN A 51 -12.01 5.36 -7.65
CA ASN A 51 -11.26 4.13 -7.49
C ASN A 51 -11.22 3.74 -6.01
N ASN A 52 -12.21 2.97 -5.58
CA ASN A 52 -12.35 2.55 -4.18
C ASN A 52 -11.14 1.77 -3.67
N ARG A 53 -10.38 1.07 -4.53
CA ARG A 53 -9.15 0.37 -4.13
C ARG A 53 -8.06 1.35 -3.72
N VAL A 54 -7.84 2.41 -4.52
CA VAL A 54 -6.85 3.45 -4.20
C VAL A 54 -7.29 4.26 -2.99
N ILE A 55 -8.57 4.64 -2.92
CA ILE A 55 -9.12 5.36 -1.76
C ILE A 55 -9.01 4.50 -0.49
N GLY A 56 -9.34 3.21 -0.58
CA GLY A 56 -9.21 2.24 0.51
C GLY A 56 -7.77 2.14 1.00
N ALA A 57 -6.80 1.98 0.09
CA ALA A 57 -5.38 1.95 0.46
C ALA A 57 -4.90 3.26 1.12
N LEU A 58 -5.27 4.42 0.57
CA LEU A 58 -4.90 5.75 1.11
C LEU A 58 -5.52 6.02 2.49
N THR A 59 -6.73 5.51 2.72
CA THR A 59 -7.45 5.68 3.99
C THR A 59 -7.29 4.50 4.94
N ARG A 60 -6.51 3.48 4.54
CA ARG A 60 -6.34 2.19 5.23
C ARG A 60 -7.68 1.57 5.66
N THR A 61 -8.63 1.61 4.73
CA THR A 61 -9.97 1.05 4.85
C THR A 61 -10.07 -0.22 3.99
N PRO A 62 -10.38 -1.40 4.58
CA PRO A 62 -10.54 -2.64 3.83
C PRO A 62 -11.51 -2.53 2.64
N PRO A 63 -11.22 -3.19 1.51
CA PRO A 63 -10.07 -4.06 1.26
C PRO A 63 -8.82 -3.29 0.78
N PHE A 64 -7.64 -3.63 1.31
CA PHE A 64 -6.35 -3.08 0.86
C PHE A 64 -5.18 -3.97 1.27
N VAL A 65 -4.00 -3.71 0.68
CA VAL A 65 -2.74 -4.35 1.07
C VAL A 65 -1.85 -3.30 1.74
N LEU A 66 -1.30 -3.65 2.89
CA LEU A 66 -0.37 -2.82 3.66
C LEU A 66 1.00 -3.47 3.72
N PRO A 67 1.99 -2.95 2.96
CA PRO A 67 3.36 -3.40 3.06
C PRO A 67 3.91 -3.15 4.47
N CYS A 68 4.62 -4.11 5.04
CA CYS A 68 5.10 -4.01 6.41
C CYS A 68 6.17 -2.92 6.57
N GLU A 69 6.91 -2.56 5.53
CA GLU A 69 7.84 -1.42 5.54
C GLU A 69 7.17 -0.07 5.79
N ALA A 70 5.85 0.00 5.56
CA ALA A 70 5.00 1.17 5.82
C ALA A 70 4.43 1.20 7.26
N PHE A 71 5.06 0.50 8.22
CA PHE A 71 4.71 0.58 9.65
C PHE A 71 4.73 2.03 10.16
N ASP A 72 3.84 2.36 11.10
CA ASP A 72 3.73 3.71 11.67
C ASP A 72 4.63 3.87 12.90
N GLU A 73 4.66 2.86 13.76
CA GLU A 73 5.49 2.85 14.96
C GLU A 73 6.31 1.55 15.01
N SER A 74 7.44 1.62 15.69
CA SER A 74 8.25 0.44 15.97
C SER A 74 8.84 0.47 17.37
N ARG A 75 8.97 -0.70 17.96
CA ARG A 75 9.76 -0.95 19.16
C ARG A 75 10.80 -2.01 18.82
N ILE A 76 11.96 -1.55 18.38
CA ILE A 76 13.06 -2.41 17.95
C ILE A 76 14.12 -2.48 19.05
N LEU A 77 14.39 -3.70 19.50
CA LEU A 77 15.41 -4.05 20.48
C LEU A 77 16.69 -4.51 19.81
N SER A 78 16.57 -5.13 18.63
CA SER A 78 17.72 -5.60 17.86
C SER A 78 18.57 -4.46 17.32
N GLU A 79 19.79 -4.80 16.89
CA GLU A 79 20.57 -3.93 16.04
C GLU A 79 20.03 -3.95 14.61
N ARG A 80 20.11 -2.80 13.93
CA ARG A 80 19.72 -2.67 12.53
C ARG A 80 20.75 -3.34 11.64
N ILE A 81 20.31 -4.24 10.77
CA ILE A 81 21.20 -4.83 9.76
C ILE A 81 21.19 -4.01 8.46
N PRO A 82 22.28 -4.08 7.67
CA PRO A 82 22.32 -3.49 6.34
C PRO A 82 21.22 -4.07 5.43
N GLY A 83 20.72 -3.25 4.52
CA GLY A 83 19.66 -3.63 3.59
C GLY A 83 19.28 -2.48 2.67
N ALA A 84 17.98 -2.27 2.50
CA ALA A 84 17.46 -1.16 1.72
C ALA A 84 17.83 0.18 2.37
N LYS A 85 18.24 1.15 1.54
CA LYS A 85 18.49 2.53 1.95
C LYS A 85 17.16 3.29 2.08
N LEU A 86 16.29 2.79 2.97
CA LEU A 86 14.95 3.29 3.24
C LEU A 86 14.83 3.62 4.73
N ARG A 87 14.15 4.74 5.06
CA ARG A 87 13.92 5.20 6.44
C ARG A 87 15.19 5.08 7.32
N PRO A 88 16.34 5.71 6.96
CA PRO A 88 17.63 5.45 7.60
C PRO A 88 17.70 5.86 9.08
N ARG A 89 16.74 6.65 9.56
CA ARG A 89 16.64 7.07 10.97
C ARG A 89 15.92 6.06 11.88
N GLU A 90 15.20 5.10 11.29
CA GLU A 90 14.52 4.04 12.03
C GLU A 90 15.51 2.98 12.50
N LYS A 91 15.19 2.30 13.60
CA LYS A 91 15.97 1.13 14.04
C LYS A 91 15.61 -0.15 13.29
N ALA A 92 14.42 -0.23 12.70
CA ALA A 92 13.96 -1.43 12.02
C ALA A 92 14.84 -1.79 10.82
N SER A 93 15.04 -3.10 10.63
CA SER A 93 15.80 -3.65 9.51
C SER A 93 14.88 -3.81 8.29
N LEU A 94 15.04 -2.91 7.32
CA LEU A 94 14.34 -2.95 6.03
C LEU A 94 15.25 -3.59 4.99
N ILE A 95 14.88 -4.76 4.50
CA ILE A 95 15.73 -5.56 3.61
C ILE A 95 14.96 -5.93 2.34
N PHE A 96 15.67 -6.08 1.22
CA PHE A 96 15.08 -6.69 0.05
C PHE A 96 14.98 -8.20 0.26
N CYS A 97 13.91 -8.81 -0.22
CA CYS A 97 13.64 -10.25 -0.06
C CYS A 97 14.76 -11.14 -0.64
N ASP A 98 15.43 -10.69 -1.69
CA ASP A 98 16.57 -11.37 -2.36
C ASP A 98 17.94 -10.99 -1.75
N GLY A 99 17.96 -10.16 -0.70
CA GLY A 99 19.14 -9.84 0.09
C GLY A 99 20.09 -8.78 -0.49
N HIS A 100 19.79 -8.18 -1.64
CA HIS A 100 20.64 -7.10 -2.16
C HIS A 100 20.49 -5.80 -1.35
N SER A 101 21.38 -4.83 -1.57
CA SER A 101 21.41 -3.57 -0.80
C SER A 101 21.54 -2.36 -1.73
N ARG A 102 20.46 -1.59 -1.89
CA ARG A 102 20.42 -0.34 -2.67
C ARG A 102 19.29 0.58 -2.21
N GLU A 103 19.12 1.71 -2.89
CA GLU A 103 17.90 2.53 -2.78
C GLU A 103 16.77 1.84 -3.53
N PRO A 104 15.57 1.68 -2.92
CA PRO A 104 14.41 1.13 -3.62
C PRO A 104 14.03 1.99 -4.83
N ASP A 105 13.68 1.35 -5.93
CA ASP A 105 13.19 2.05 -7.11
C ASP A 105 11.68 2.26 -6.99
N TYR A 106 11.22 3.51 -6.91
CA TYR A 106 9.80 3.87 -6.84
C TYR A 106 9.28 4.54 -8.12
N ARG A 107 9.99 4.46 -9.26
CA ARG A 107 9.60 5.15 -10.51
C ARG A 107 8.36 4.56 -11.21
N ARG A 108 7.58 3.73 -10.53
CA ARG A 108 6.34 3.08 -11.00
C ARG A 108 5.14 4.04 -10.87
N LEU A 109 5.10 5.05 -11.74
CA LEU A 109 4.13 6.16 -11.65
C LEU A 109 2.75 5.85 -12.26
N LYS A 110 2.60 4.74 -12.99
CA LYS A 110 1.37 4.39 -13.71
C LYS A 110 0.65 3.16 -13.14
N GLY A 111 1.04 2.75 -11.93
CA GLY A 111 0.48 1.55 -11.30
C GLY A 111 1.11 0.25 -11.81
N GLU A 112 2.33 0.32 -12.34
CA GLU A 112 3.09 -0.88 -12.73
C GLU A 112 3.29 -1.80 -11.53
N ALA A 113 3.23 -3.12 -11.77
CA ALA A 113 3.49 -4.11 -10.73
C ALA A 113 4.91 -3.95 -10.15
N GLN A 114 5.06 -4.19 -8.86
CA GLN A 114 6.36 -4.19 -8.20
C GLN A 114 7.17 -5.43 -8.66
N PRO A 115 8.39 -5.25 -9.18
CA PRO A 115 9.28 -6.37 -9.44
C PRO A 115 9.58 -7.14 -8.16
N GLN A 116 9.76 -8.46 -8.25
CA GLN A 116 10.15 -9.27 -7.08
C GLN A 116 11.47 -8.81 -6.47
N SER A 117 12.41 -8.35 -7.29
CA SER A 117 13.69 -7.75 -6.86
C SER A 117 13.55 -6.36 -6.23
N GLU A 118 12.34 -5.83 -6.11
CA GLU A 118 12.06 -4.61 -5.36
C GLU A 118 11.21 -4.92 -4.11
N ASN A 119 10.89 -6.19 -3.83
CA ASN A 119 10.10 -6.54 -2.66
C ASN A 119 10.90 -6.30 -1.38
N LEU A 120 10.30 -5.56 -0.45
CA LEU A 120 10.90 -5.20 0.83
C LEU A 120 10.18 -5.92 1.95
N VAL A 121 10.94 -6.39 2.93
CA VAL A 121 10.42 -6.99 4.15
C VAL A 121 11.02 -6.29 5.36
N VAL A 122 10.30 -6.34 6.47
CA VAL A 122 10.82 -5.91 7.77
C VAL A 122 11.31 -7.14 8.50
N ARG A 123 12.63 -7.23 8.70
CA ARG A 123 13.20 -8.28 9.56
C ARG A 123 13.04 -7.89 11.02
N LEU A 124 12.32 -8.74 11.74
CA LEU A 124 12.10 -8.63 13.19
C LEU A 124 12.84 -9.77 13.87
N TYR A 125 13.67 -9.44 14.86
CA TYR A 125 14.24 -10.42 15.78
C TYR A 125 13.39 -10.53 17.04
N GLN A 126 13.65 -11.56 17.84
CA GLN A 126 12.97 -11.76 19.11
C GLN A 126 12.86 -10.47 19.94
N GLY A 127 11.62 -10.10 20.25
CA GLY A 127 11.27 -8.92 21.03
C GLY A 127 10.96 -7.68 20.21
N ASP A 128 11.35 -7.62 18.93
CA ASP A 128 11.04 -6.53 18.02
C ASP A 128 9.55 -6.51 17.66
N GLU A 129 9.00 -5.30 17.53
CA GLU A 129 7.60 -5.05 17.23
C GLU A 129 7.45 -3.89 16.24
N ILE A 130 6.51 -4.04 15.30
CA ILE A 130 6.04 -2.98 14.41
C ILE A 130 4.53 -2.83 14.56
N ARG A 131 4.02 -1.62 14.36
CA ARG A 131 2.61 -1.27 14.55
C ARG A 131 2.05 -0.49 13.38
N PHE A 132 0.76 -0.67 13.16
CA PHE A 132 0.00 -0.09 12.07
C PHE A 132 -1.31 0.51 12.59
N PHE A 133 -1.59 1.75 12.20
CA PHE A 133 -2.88 2.39 12.36
C PHE A 133 -3.77 2.03 11.17
N VAL A 134 -4.88 1.35 11.42
CA VAL A 134 -5.81 0.91 10.38
C VAL A 134 -7.24 1.27 10.75
N ARG A 135 -8.07 1.54 9.74
CA ARG A 135 -9.47 1.90 9.93
C ARG A 135 -10.38 0.79 9.43
N THR A 136 -11.14 0.17 10.33
CA THR A 136 -12.13 -0.84 9.96
C THR A 136 -13.54 -0.23 10.01
N LEU A 137 -14.33 -0.42 8.96
CA LEU A 137 -15.72 0.07 8.92
C LEU A 137 -16.73 -0.97 9.40
N SER A 138 -16.31 -2.24 9.47
CA SER A 138 -17.13 -3.37 9.87
C SER A 138 -16.29 -4.40 10.63
N ALA A 139 -16.97 -5.22 11.43
CA ALA A 139 -16.36 -6.33 12.15
C ALA A 139 -17.15 -7.62 11.89
N PRO A 140 -16.47 -8.78 11.75
CA PRO A 140 -15.02 -8.92 11.73
C PRO A 140 -14.40 -8.46 10.40
N THR A 141 -13.21 -7.86 10.44
CA THR A 141 -12.34 -7.70 9.25
C THR A 141 -11.41 -8.89 9.17
N CYS A 142 -11.35 -9.55 8.01
CA CYS A 142 -10.44 -10.66 7.78
C CYS A 142 -9.08 -10.12 7.33
N VAL A 143 -8.00 -10.64 7.90
CA VAL A 143 -6.65 -10.22 7.55
C VAL A 143 -5.79 -11.44 7.31
N ARG A 144 -5.02 -11.40 6.23
CA ARG A 144 -3.94 -12.35 5.98
C ARG A 144 -2.60 -11.65 6.16
N PHE A 145 -1.63 -12.36 6.71
CA PHE A 145 -0.29 -11.87 6.95
C PHE A 145 0.72 -12.76 6.26
N TRP A 146 1.53 -12.15 5.39
CA TRP A 146 2.63 -12.78 4.68
C TRP A 146 3.91 -12.56 5.47
N VAL A 147 4.51 -13.66 5.86
CA VAL A 147 5.67 -13.67 6.75
C VAL A 147 6.50 -14.92 6.49
N SER A 148 7.81 -14.76 6.45
CA SER A 148 8.75 -15.87 6.27
C SER A 148 9.78 -15.89 7.40
N GLY A 149 10.64 -16.93 7.42
CA GLY A 149 11.60 -17.17 8.50
C GLY A 149 11.22 -18.37 9.37
N ASP A 150 12.10 -18.69 10.30
CA ASP A 150 12.02 -19.83 11.23
C ASP A 150 11.58 -19.42 12.65
N GLY A 151 11.29 -18.13 12.85
CA GLY A 151 10.82 -17.58 14.11
C GLY A 151 9.33 -17.75 14.35
N ARG A 152 8.93 -17.32 15.54
CA ARG A 152 7.53 -17.19 15.94
C ARG A 152 7.16 -15.73 16.10
N PHE A 153 5.88 -15.45 15.95
CA PHE A 153 5.34 -14.12 16.11
C PHE A 153 3.96 -14.17 16.77
N GLU A 154 3.55 -13.03 17.29
CA GLU A 154 2.20 -12.77 17.75
C GLU A 154 1.64 -11.53 17.03
N VAL A 155 0.32 -11.50 16.86
CA VAL A 155 -0.40 -10.35 16.32
C VAL A 155 -1.38 -9.87 17.37
N ARG A 156 -1.42 -8.56 17.61
CA ARG A 156 -2.34 -7.92 18.55
C ARG A 156 -3.13 -6.82 17.88
N CYS A 157 -4.40 -6.67 18.26
CA CYS A 157 -5.22 -5.53 17.88
C CYS A 157 -5.65 -4.80 19.15
N ASN A 158 -5.30 -3.52 19.29
CA ASN A 158 -5.56 -2.73 20.50
C ASN A 158 -5.12 -3.48 21.77
N ASP A 159 -3.88 -3.98 21.75
CA ASP A 159 -3.24 -4.81 22.79
C ASP A 159 -3.87 -6.19 23.05
N ALA A 160 -5.00 -6.53 22.43
CA ALA A 160 -5.61 -7.86 22.53
C ALA A 160 -4.94 -8.84 21.56
N LEU A 161 -4.46 -9.99 22.07
CA LEU A 161 -3.85 -11.06 21.27
C LEU A 161 -4.88 -11.68 20.31
N LEU A 162 -4.51 -11.77 19.04
CA LEU A 162 -5.32 -12.39 17.99
C LEU A 162 -4.91 -13.84 17.77
N THR A 163 -5.89 -14.71 17.55
CA THR A 163 -5.65 -16.08 17.12
C THR A 163 -5.31 -16.12 15.63
N CYS A 164 -4.04 -16.43 15.33
CA CYS A 164 -3.55 -16.61 13.96
C CYS A 164 -3.65 -18.08 13.55
N LYS A 165 -4.18 -18.34 12.35
CA LYS A 165 -4.25 -19.69 11.77
C LYS A 165 -3.40 -19.71 10.50
N ARG A 166 -2.50 -20.70 10.40
CA ARG A 166 -1.73 -20.90 9.18
C ARG A 166 -2.67 -21.37 8.06
N GLU A 167 -2.70 -20.63 6.95
CA GLU A 167 -3.49 -20.97 5.76
C GLU A 167 -2.64 -21.67 4.70
N ALA A 168 -1.37 -21.23 4.56
CA ALA A 168 -0.39 -21.82 3.66
C ALA A 168 1.03 -21.66 4.22
N GLU A 169 2.05 -22.06 3.46
CA GLU A 169 3.43 -21.70 3.79
C GLU A 169 3.61 -20.18 3.72
N GLY A 170 4.10 -19.60 4.82
CA GLY A 170 4.30 -18.16 4.96
C GLY A 170 3.04 -17.30 5.02
N VAL A 171 1.84 -17.88 5.12
CA VAL A 171 0.56 -17.14 5.15
C VAL A 171 -0.27 -17.52 6.38
N TYR A 172 -0.64 -16.50 7.16
CA TYR A 172 -1.44 -16.65 8.37
C TYR A 172 -2.68 -15.75 8.34
N GLY A 173 -3.85 -16.34 8.53
CA GLY A 173 -5.13 -15.63 8.63
C GLY A 173 -5.53 -15.35 10.07
N PHE A 174 -6.09 -14.17 10.33
CA PHE A 174 -6.72 -13.80 11.60
C PHE A 174 -7.89 -12.84 11.37
N ARG A 175 -8.66 -12.57 12.43
CA ARG A 175 -9.82 -11.66 12.39
C ARG A 175 -9.65 -10.53 13.39
N MET A 176 -9.92 -9.32 12.93
CA MET A 176 -10.02 -8.13 13.78
C MET A 176 -11.48 -7.83 14.07
N ASN A 177 -11.83 -7.66 15.35
CA ASN A 177 -13.21 -7.40 15.77
C ASN A 177 -13.47 -5.93 16.14
N GLY A 178 -12.46 -5.07 16.13
CA GLY A 178 -12.63 -3.64 16.38
C GLY A 178 -13.25 -2.92 15.18
N ILE A 179 -14.01 -1.87 15.45
CA ILE A 179 -14.60 -0.94 14.46
C ILE A 179 -14.01 0.45 14.72
N GLY A 180 -13.71 1.18 13.65
CA GLY A 180 -13.09 2.50 13.72
C GLY A 180 -11.57 2.39 13.61
N GLU A 181 -10.86 3.22 14.37
CA GLU A 181 -9.39 3.21 14.41
C GLU A 181 -8.89 2.06 15.27
N ASN A 182 -7.93 1.30 14.74
CA ASN A 182 -7.31 0.20 15.45
C ASN A 182 -5.79 0.27 15.30
N VAL A 183 -5.09 -0.16 16.35
CA VAL A 183 -3.65 -0.38 16.34
C VAL A 183 -3.40 -1.87 16.18
N LEU A 184 -2.90 -2.28 15.01
CA LEU A 184 -2.45 -3.64 14.76
C LEU A 184 -0.95 -3.72 15.03
N ALA A 185 -0.51 -4.64 15.88
CA ALA A 185 0.90 -4.85 16.20
C ALA A 185 1.32 -6.26 15.79
N VAL A 186 2.50 -6.37 15.19
CA VAL A 186 3.19 -7.64 14.89
C VAL A 186 4.48 -7.66 15.70
N ARG A 187 4.66 -8.69 16.51
CA ARG A 187 5.84 -8.85 17.35
C ARG A 187 6.47 -10.21 17.14
N CYS A 188 7.79 -10.23 16.94
CA CYS A 188 8.55 -11.48 16.92
C CYS A 188 8.79 -11.96 18.36
N THR A 189 8.45 -13.22 18.64
CA THR A 189 8.55 -13.81 19.98
C THR A 189 9.72 -14.78 20.11
N GLU A 190 10.17 -15.37 19.01
CA GLU A 190 11.27 -16.34 18.95
C GLU A 190 12.04 -16.20 17.63
N ASN A 191 13.36 -16.37 17.65
CA ASN A 191 14.29 -16.27 16.51
C ASN A 191 14.11 -14.97 15.69
N SER A 192 13.80 -15.10 14.40
CA SER A 192 13.55 -13.99 13.50
C SER A 192 12.47 -14.31 12.48
N VAL A 193 11.73 -13.28 12.07
CA VAL A 193 10.74 -13.34 10.99
C VAL A 193 10.93 -12.17 10.04
N ASP A 194 10.64 -12.41 8.77
CA ASP A 194 10.62 -11.40 7.71
C ASP A 194 9.15 -11.11 7.37
N ALA A 195 8.65 -9.99 7.91
CA ALA A 195 7.29 -9.52 7.71
C ALA A 195 7.17 -8.80 6.36
N ASP A 196 6.31 -9.30 5.47
CA ASP A 196 6.17 -8.82 4.09
C ASP A 196 5.01 -7.83 3.96
N PHE A 197 3.77 -8.31 3.98
CA PHE A 197 2.59 -7.45 3.93
C PHE A 197 1.38 -8.06 4.63
N LEU A 198 0.39 -7.20 4.87
CA LEU A 198 -0.92 -7.54 5.41
C LEU A 198 -2.00 -7.28 4.35
N GLU A 199 -2.82 -8.28 4.01
CA GLU A 199 -3.99 -8.13 3.14
C GLU A 199 -5.24 -8.06 4.01
N PHE A 200 -5.93 -6.92 3.97
CA PHE A 200 -7.21 -6.70 4.64
C PHE A 200 -8.34 -6.96 3.64
N ILE A 201 -9.29 -7.80 4.03
CA ILE A 201 -10.37 -8.33 3.18
C ILE A 201 -11.73 -7.96 3.77
#